data_AF-A0A3D0W8X5-F1
#
_entry.id   AF-A0A3D0W8X5-F1
#
_cell.length_a   1.000
_cell.length_b   1.000
_cell.length_c   1.000
_cell.angle_alpha   90.00
_cell.angle_beta   90.00
_cell.angle_gamma   90.00
#
_symmetry.space_group_name_H-M   'P 1'
#
loop_
_entity.id
_entity.type
_entity.pdbx_description
1 polymer ?
#
loop_
_entity_poly.entity_id
_entity_poly.type
_entity_poly.pdbx_seq_one_letter_code
_entity_poly.pdbx_strand_id
1 'polypeptide(L)' 'MKLKFGEKTTATATPRTNDADNIWGDAWHARRTDDGFELEYQTGDLGGRERRFAITADEFEALRRDPSAFDTILHAHGG' A
#
# COMPACT_ATOMS: atom_id res chain seq x y z
N MET A 1 28.94 22.82 18.02
CA MET A 1 28.31 22.64 16.69
C MET A 1 27.61 21.28 16.68
N LYS A 2 26.27 21.23 16.60
CA LYS A 2 25.53 19.96 16.50
C LYS A 2 25.08 19.77 15.05
N LEU A 3 25.64 18.78 14.38
CA LEU A 3 25.16 18.28 13.09
C LEU A 3 23.80 17.60 13.34
N LYS A 4 22.71 18.22 12.83
CA LYS A 4 21.41 17.55 12.72
C LYS A 4 21.48 16.64 11.50
N PHE A 5 21.86 15.40 11.70
CA PHE A 5 21.59 14.36 10.72
C PHE A 5 20.08 14.15 10.69
N GLY A 6 19.50 14.29 9.49
CA GLY A 6 18.08 14.06 9.25
C GLY A 6 17.69 12.73 9.86
N GLU A 7 16.89 12.80 10.92
CA GLU A 7 16.25 11.66 11.53
C GLU A 7 15.36 11.08 10.44
N LYS A 8 15.87 10.05 9.76
CA LYS A 8 15.04 9.11 9.02
C LYS A 8 14.20 8.47 10.10
N THR A 9 13.06 9.08 10.38
CA THR A 9 12.04 8.54 11.26
C THR A 9 11.61 7.24 10.60
N THR A 10 12.30 6.15 10.94
CA THR A 10 11.79 4.81 10.78
C THR A 10 10.56 4.81 11.67
N ALA A 11 9.42 5.18 11.10
CA ALA A 11 8.14 5.16 11.78
C ALA A 11 8.06 3.80 12.45
N THR A 12 8.09 3.82 13.77
CA THR A 12 7.84 2.66 14.62
C THR A 12 6.68 1.92 13.98
N ALA A 13 6.93 0.71 13.48
CA ALA A 13 5.92 -0.11 12.83
C ALA A 13 4.81 -0.36 13.85
N THR A 14 3.81 0.52 13.87
CA THR A 14 2.51 0.22 14.45
C THR A 14 2.09 -1.10 13.82
N PRO A 15 1.61 -2.10 14.58
CA PRO A 15 1.08 -3.31 13.99
C PRO A 15 0.02 -2.87 12.98
N ARG A 16 0.35 -3.04 11.69
CA ARG A 16 -0.50 -2.69 10.55
C ARG A 16 -1.73 -3.58 10.63
N THR A 17 -2.73 -3.09 11.35
CA THR A 17 -3.98 -3.81 11.55
C THR A 17 -4.88 -3.45 10.38
N ASN A 18 -5.44 -4.47 9.73
CA ASN A 18 -6.46 -4.25 8.73
C ASN A 18 -7.71 -3.70 9.42
N ASP A 19 -8.20 -2.57 8.92
CA ASP A 19 -9.40 -1.91 9.41
C ASP A 19 -10.39 -1.71 8.25
N ALA A 20 -11.42 -0.89 8.46
CA ALA A 20 -12.44 -0.65 7.44
C ALA A 20 -11.91 0.14 6.25
N ASP A 21 -10.86 0.93 6.46
CA ASP A 21 -10.35 1.90 5.49
C ASP A 21 -8.92 1.56 5.05
N ASN A 22 -8.22 0.66 5.74
CA ASN A 22 -6.84 0.27 5.41
C ASN A 22 -6.66 -1.25 5.44
N ILE A 23 -6.04 -1.78 4.38
CA ILE A 23 -5.67 -3.18 4.24
C ILE A 23 -4.19 -3.26 3.89
N TRP A 24 -3.43 -3.99 4.69
CA TRP A 24 -1.99 -4.11 4.55
C TRP A 24 -1.61 -5.51 4.10
N GLY A 25 -0.75 -5.58 3.08
CA GLY A 25 -0.05 -6.79 2.67
C GLY A 25 1.44 -6.72 2.94
N ASP A 26 2.17 -7.72 2.45
CA ASP A 26 3.61 -7.89 2.68
C ASP A 26 4.44 -6.73 2.07
N ALA A 27 4.02 -6.21 0.92
CA ALA A 27 4.69 -5.10 0.21
C ALA A 27 3.70 -4.14 -0.49
N TRP A 28 2.45 -4.12 -0.02
CA TRP A 28 1.38 -3.29 -0.56
C TRP A 28 0.43 -2.81 0.52
N HIS A 29 -0.30 -1.74 0.22
CA HIS A 29 -1.29 -1.10 1.09
C HIS A 29 -2.47 -0.65 0.23
N ALA A 30 -3.66 -1.18 0.51
CA ALA A 30 -4.90 -0.66 -0.05
C ALA A 30 -5.53 0.29 0.98
N ARG A 31 -5.96 1.47 0.53
CA ARG A 31 -6.64 2.44 1.38
C ARG A 31 -7.88 2.99 0.70
N ARG A 32 -8.87 3.30 1.53
CA ARG A 32 -10.00 4.13 1.16
C ARG A 32 -9.62 5.61 1.32
N THR A 33 -9.90 6.41 0.31
CA THR A 33 -9.73 7.86 0.29
C THR A 33 -11.08 8.54 0.06
N ASP A 34 -11.15 9.86 0.22
CA ASP A 34 -12.35 10.63 -0.11
C ASP A 34 -12.75 10.51 -1.60
N ASP A 35 -11.77 10.31 -2.49
CA ASP A 35 -11.97 10.18 -3.94
C ASP A 35 -12.22 8.74 -4.40
N GLY A 36 -12.07 7.73 -3.54
CA GLY A 36 -12.30 6.32 -3.89
C GLY A 36 -11.42 5.34 -3.13
N PHE A 37 -10.84 4.38 -3.84
CA PHE A 37 -9.95 3.37 -3.27
C PHE A 37 -8.64 3.38 -4.06
N GLU A 38 -7.53 3.27 -3.35
CA GLU A 38 -6.19 3.29 -3.93
C GLU A 38 -5.39 2.10 -3.43
N LEU A 39 -4.61 1.50 -4.34
CA LEU A 39 -3.62 0.49 -4.02
C LEU A 39 -2.22 1.05 -4.24
N GLU A 40 -1.42 1.03 -3.17
CA GLU A 40 0.00 1.34 -3.18
C GLU A 40 0.80 0.04 -3.09
N TYR A 41 1.86 -0.11 -3.88
CA TYR A 41 2.78 -1.24 -3.77
C TYR A 41 4.22 -0.86 -4.14
N GLN A 42 5.17 -1.59 -3.55
CA GLN A 42 6.59 -1.41 -3.83
C GLN A 42 7.00 -2.28 -5.03
N THR A 43 7.56 -1.70 -6.07
CA THR A 43 8.00 -2.46 -7.27
C THR A 43 9.39 -3.07 -7.15
N GLY A 44 10.08 -2.89 -6.02
CA GLY A 44 11.43 -3.44 -5.78
C GLY A 44 12.54 -2.83 -6.64
N ASP A 45 12.25 -1.85 -7.50
CA ASP A 45 13.25 -1.21 -8.36
C ASP A 45 14.18 -0.34 -7.52
N LEU A 46 15.49 -0.40 -7.78
CA LEU A 46 16.56 0.29 -7.01
C LEU A 46 16.37 1.81 -6.93
N GLY A 47 15.44 2.38 -7.70
CA GLY A 47 15.01 3.78 -7.65
C GLY A 47 13.84 4.11 -6.71
N GLY A 48 13.30 3.14 -5.95
CA GLY A 48 12.31 3.40 -4.89
C GLY A 48 10.97 3.97 -5.38
N ARG A 49 10.49 3.55 -6.56
CA ARG A 49 9.18 3.98 -7.04
C ARG A 49 8.08 3.12 -6.43
N GLU A 50 7.47 3.65 -5.38
CA GLU A 50 6.14 3.24 -4.95
C GLU A 50 5.18 3.51 -6.12
N ARG A 51 4.46 2.48 -6.57
CA ARG A 51 3.40 2.64 -7.56
C ARG A 51 2.07 2.74 -6.82
N ARG A 52 1.24 3.67 -7.28
CA ARG A 52 -0.11 3.89 -6.79
C ARG A 52 -1.07 3.89 -7.96
N PHE A 53 -2.18 3.19 -7.81
CA PHE A 53 -3.27 3.24 -8.79
C PHE A 53 -4.62 3.13 -8.09
N ALA A 54 -5.66 3.68 -8.74
CA ALA A 54 -7.01 3.60 -8.24
C ALA A 54 -7.57 2.19 -8.46
N ILE A 55 -8.19 1.64 -7.42
CA ILE A 55 -8.93 0.38 -7.48
C ILE A 55 -10.41 0.64 -7.20
N THR A 56 -11.23 -0.34 -7.55
CA THR A 56 -12.67 -0.32 -7.25
C THR A 56 -12.94 -0.78 -5.82
N ALA A 57 -14.15 -0.50 -5.33
CA ALA A 57 -14.61 -0.98 -4.02
C ALA A 57 -14.63 -2.52 -3.94
N ASP A 58 -14.93 -3.20 -5.05
CA ASP A 58 -14.97 -4.66 -5.13
C ASP A 58 -13.55 -5.25 -5.00
N GLU A 59 -12.57 -4.65 -5.67
CA GLU A 59 -11.16 -5.03 -5.54
C GLU A 59 -10.62 -4.78 -4.13
N PHE A 60 -11.02 -3.69 -3.48
CA PHE A 60 -10.67 -3.43 -2.09
C PHE A 60 -11.26 -4.50 -1.14
N GLU A 61 -12.53 -4.84 -1.31
CA GLU A 61 -13.17 -5.91 -0.53
C GLU A 61 -12.59 -7.30 -0.84
N ALA A 62 -12.16 -7.55 -2.08
CA ALA A 62 -11.45 -8.76 -2.46
C ALA A 62 -10.12 -8.88 -1.70
N LEU A 63 -9.31 -7.82 -1.66
CA LEU A 63 -8.06 -7.76 -0.90
C LEU A 63 -8.29 -7.95 0.61
N ARG A 64 -9.43 -7.47 1.12
CA ARG A 64 -9.79 -7.62 2.54
C ARG A 64 -10.05 -9.07 2.91
N ARG A 65 -10.73 -9.80 2.03
CA ARG A 65 -11.12 -11.21 2.22
C ARG A 65 -9.95 -12.14 1.93
N ASP A 66 -9.20 -11.83 0.89
CA ASP A 66 -8.09 -12.63 0.39
C ASP A 66 -6.92 -11.72 -0.04
N PRO A 67 -5.88 -11.60 0.80
CA PRO A 67 -4.69 -10.82 0.46
C PRO A 67 -3.94 -11.32 -0.80
N SER A 68 -4.19 -12.57 -1.22
CA SER A 68 -3.62 -13.14 -2.44
C SER A 68 -4.25 -12.60 -3.73
N ALA A 69 -5.41 -11.94 -3.65
CA ALA A 69 -6.05 -11.24 -4.78
C ALA A 69 -5.20 -10.09 -5.35
N PHE A 70 -4.19 -9.63 -4.60
CA PHE A 70 -3.26 -8.58 -5.01
C PHE A 70 -2.65 -8.82 -6.39
N ASP A 71 -2.13 -10.03 -6.65
CA ASP A 71 -1.48 -10.34 -7.92
C ASP A 71 -2.44 -10.26 -9.11
N THR A 72 -3.68 -10.72 -8.91
CA THR A 72 -4.74 -10.66 -9.92
C THR A 72 -5.15 -9.21 -10.23
N ILE A 73 -5.32 -8.38 -9.19
CA ILE A 73 -5.64 -6.96 -9.33
C ILE A 73 -4.48 -6.23 -10.03
N LEU A 74 -3.25 -6.49 -9.61
CA LEU A 74 -2.06 -5.91 -10.23
C LEU A 74 -1.98 -6.22 -11.73
N HIS A 75 -2.21 -7.48 -12.12
CA HIS A 75 -2.20 -7.89 -13.52
C HIS A 75 -3.35 -7.25 -14.33
N ALA A 76 -4.53 -7.09 -13.75
CA ALA A 76 -5.67 -6.44 -14.40
C ALA A 76 -5.41 -4.95 -14.73
N HIS A 77 -4.62 -4.28 -13.90
CA HIS A 77 -4.24 -2.86 -14.07
C HIS A 77 -2.93 -2.67 -14.86
N GLY A 78 -2.35 -3.75 -15.39
CA GLY A 78 -1.15 -3.69 -16.25
C GLY A 78 0.17 -3.53 -15.50
N GLY A 79 0.27 -4.15 -14.31
CA GLY A 79 1.48 -4.22 -13.49
C GLY A 79 2.74 -4.66 -14.24
#